data_AF-A0A9E5ZLA5-F1
#
_entry.id   AF-A0A9E5ZLA5-F1
#
_cell.length_a   1.000
_cell.length_b   1.000
_cell.length_c   1.000
_cell.angle_alpha   90.00
_cell.angle_beta   90.00
_cell.angle_gamma   90.00
#
_symmetry.space_group_name_H-M   'P 1'
#
loop_
_entity.id
_entity.type
_entity.pdbx_description
1 polymer ?
#
loop_
_entity_poly.entity_id
_entity_poly.type
_entity_poly.pdbx_seq_one_letter_code
_entity_poly.pdbx_strand_id
1 'polypeptide(L)'
;MESMFEGVLSFVIIILIISFFWFIPIWFGLKWAKIKGVSKLWMLFGFHPMTGWIAYLILRYGIDPRKQCDKCKELIKMEAQICRYCGNQMSQEEINFAIKEYEDRKK
;
A
#
# COMPACT_ATOMS: atom_id res chain seq x y z
N MET A 1 42.41 10.79 15.93
CA MET A 1 41.43 9.74 16.33
C MET A 1 40.02 10.32 16.35
N GLU A 2 39.84 11.51 16.93
CA GLU A 2 38.55 12.25 16.95
C GLU A 2 38.00 12.55 15.54
N SER A 3 38.80 13.09 14.63
CA SER A 3 38.38 13.40 13.24
C SER A 3 37.94 12.18 12.41
N MET A 4 38.51 11.02 12.68
CA MET A 4 38.14 9.77 11.99
C MET A 4 36.81 9.22 12.54
N PHE A 5 36.61 9.32 13.86
CA PHE A 5 35.36 8.90 14.51
C PHE A 5 34.19 9.80 14.10
N GLU A 6 34.38 11.11 14.04
CA GLU A 6 33.38 12.06 13.55
C GLU A 6 32.99 11.80 12.09
N GLY A 7 33.98 11.52 11.23
CA GLY A 7 33.74 11.17 9.83
C GLY A 7 32.90 9.89 9.67
N VAL A 8 33.22 8.84 10.43
CA VAL A 8 32.43 7.59 10.42
C VAL A 8 31.02 7.83 10.94
N LEU A 9 30.86 8.58 12.03
CA LEU A 9 29.55 8.89 12.60
C LEU A 9 28.68 9.66 11.60
N SER A 10 29.24 10.69 10.94
CA SER A 10 28.55 11.47 9.91
C SER A 10 28.08 10.60 8.75
N PHE A 11 28.95 9.71 8.27
CA PHE A 11 28.61 8.79 7.17
C PHE A 11 27.46 7.84 7.54
N VAL A 12 27.49 7.28 8.76
CA VAL A 12 26.40 6.43 9.26
C VAL A 12 25.09 7.19 9.35
N ILE A 13 25.10 8.44 9.84
CA ILE A 13 23.90 9.27 9.92
C ILE A 13 23.29 9.53 8.54
N ILE A 14 24.12 9.85 7.54
CA ILE A 14 23.65 10.08 6.17
C ILE A 14 22.98 8.83 5.59
N ILE A 15 23.57 7.64 5.80
CA ILE A 15 22.98 6.37 5.36
C ILE A 15 21.62 6.13 6.04
N LEU A 16 21.52 6.39 7.34
CA LEU A 16 20.27 6.22 8.08
C LEU A 16 19.18 7.17 7.56
N ILE A 17 19.53 8.41 7.26
CA ILE A 17 18.61 9.41 6.68
C ILE A 17 18.13 8.93 5.30
N ILE A 18 19.03 8.54 4.40
CA ILE A 18 18.66 8.06 3.06
C ILE A 18 17.77 6.81 3.17
N SER A 19 18.15 5.86 4.04
CA SER A 19 17.38 4.65 4.29
C SER A 19 15.97 4.97 4.79
N PHE A 20 15.85 5.89 5.75
CA PHE A 20 14.59 6.29 6.32
C PHE A 20 13.68 7.03 5.33
N PHE A 21 14.22 7.94 4.52
CA PHE A 21 13.42 8.76 3.61
C PHE A 21 13.12 8.10 2.26
N TRP A 22 13.94 7.17 1.77
CA TRP A 22 13.70 6.49 0.49
C TRP A 22 13.30 5.03 0.65
N PHE A 23 14.12 4.23 1.33
CA PHE A 23 13.96 2.78 1.30
C PHE A 23 12.73 2.32 2.10
N ILE A 24 12.56 2.84 3.32
CA ILE A 24 11.47 2.48 4.22
C ILE A 24 10.08 2.75 3.61
N PRO A 25 9.75 3.97 3.15
CA PRO A 25 8.42 4.25 2.61
C PRO A 25 8.13 3.48 1.33
N ILE A 26 9.12 3.24 0.47
CA ILE A 26 8.95 2.44 -0.75
C ILE A 26 8.62 0.99 -0.40
N TRP A 27 9.36 0.38 0.53
CA TRP A 27 9.11 -0.99 0.96
C TRP A 27 7.69 -1.15 1.52
N PHE A 28 7.32 -0.28 2.46
CA PHE A 28 5.99 -0.34 3.07
C PHE A 28 4.88 -0.03 2.06
N GLY A 29 5.07 0.94 1.18
CA GLY A 29 4.12 1.26 0.13
C GLY A 29 3.92 0.11 -0.86
N LEU A 30 4.98 -0.61 -1.25
CA LEU A 30 4.87 -1.82 -2.08
C LEU A 30 4.05 -2.92 -1.39
N LYS A 31 4.28 -3.15 -0.08
CA LYS A 31 3.50 -4.11 0.71
C LYS A 31 2.02 -3.74 0.68
N TRP A 32 1.69 -2.49 0.97
CA TRP A 32 0.29 -2.02 1.01
C TRP A 32 -0.38 -1.97 -0.36
N ALA A 33 0.34 -1.62 -1.42
CA ALA A 33 -0.17 -1.67 -2.79
C ALA A 33 -0.62 -3.09 -3.16
N LYS A 34 0.16 -4.11 -2.78
CA LYS A 34 -0.19 -5.52 -2.98
C LYS A 34 -1.43 -5.93 -2.15
N ILE A 35 -1.48 -5.54 -0.87
CA ILE A 35 -2.60 -5.86 0.03
C ILE A 35 -3.92 -5.30 -0.52
N LYS A 36 -3.90 -4.05 -0.98
CA LYS A 36 -5.07 -3.30 -1.49
C LYS A 36 -5.39 -3.59 -2.96
N GLY A 37 -4.55 -4.35 -3.66
CA GLY A 37 -4.75 -4.67 -5.08
C GLY A 37 -4.65 -3.46 -6.01
N VAL A 38 -3.84 -2.46 -5.65
CA VAL A 38 -3.59 -1.26 -6.50
C VAL A 38 -2.23 -1.34 -7.18
N SER A 39 -2.03 -0.51 -8.20
CA SER A 39 -0.81 -0.50 -9.00
C SER A 39 0.44 -0.22 -8.15
N LYS A 40 1.54 -0.94 -8.40
CA LYS A 40 2.84 -0.67 -7.78
C LYS A 40 3.46 0.65 -8.26
N LEU A 41 2.94 1.23 -9.34
CA LEU A 41 3.39 2.50 -9.91
C LEU A 41 3.29 3.67 -8.93
N TRP A 42 2.43 3.55 -7.91
CA TRP A 42 2.36 4.50 -6.79
C TRP A 42 3.73 4.74 -6.11
N MET A 43 4.66 3.80 -6.22
CA MET A 43 6.00 3.94 -5.63
C MET A 43 6.95 4.84 -6.44
N LEU A 44 6.56 5.30 -7.62
CA LEU A 44 7.30 6.36 -8.31
C LEU A 44 7.34 7.66 -7.50
N PHE A 45 6.33 7.91 -6.67
CA PHE A 45 6.36 9.01 -5.70
C PHE A 45 7.49 8.84 -4.66
N GLY A 46 8.05 7.65 -4.50
CA GLY A 46 9.23 7.41 -3.66
C GLY A 46 10.53 8.00 -4.20
N PHE A 47 10.55 8.59 -5.41
CA PHE A 47 11.73 9.29 -5.93
C PHE A 47 12.12 10.50 -5.05
N HIS A 48 11.14 11.17 -4.45
CA HIS A 48 11.36 12.33 -3.60
C HIS A 48 11.10 11.97 -2.11
N PRO A 49 11.93 12.48 -1.16
CA PRO A 49 11.99 11.99 0.22
C PRO A 49 10.67 12.04 0.97
N MET A 50 9.89 13.10 0.73
CA MET A 50 8.63 13.32 1.43
C MET A 50 7.46 12.62 0.75
N THR A 51 7.50 12.51 -0.58
CA THR A 51 6.38 11.98 -1.36
C THR A 51 6.28 10.47 -1.27
N GLY A 52 7.38 9.76 -0.97
CA GLY A 52 7.35 8.34 -0.61
C GLY A 52 6.48 8.09 0.62
N TRP A 53 6.68 8.86 1.69
CA TRP A 53 5.88 8.76 2.91
C TRP A 53 4.41 9.11 2.68
N ILE A 54 4.14 10.17 1.92
CA ILE A 54 2.77 10.55 1.56
C ILE A 54 2.08 9.43 0.78
N ALA A 55 2.74 8.88 -0.25
CA ALA A 55 2.20 7.77 -1.04
C ALA A 55 1.92 6.54 -0.18
N TYR A 56 2.85 6.19 0.73
CA TYR A 56 2.65 5.13 1.69
C TYR A 56 1.41 5.36 2.58
N LEU A 57 1.26 6.57 3.16
CA LEU A 57 0.13 6.91 4.02
C LEU A 57 -1.21 6.87 3.26
N ILE A 58 -1.23 7.35 2.02
CA ILE A 58 -2.42 7.26 1.15
C ILE A 58 -2.76 5.79 0.88
N LEU A 59 -1.79 4.95 0.52
CA LEU A 59 -2.03 3.52 0.29
C LEU A 59 -2.54 2.79 1.54
N ARG A 60 -2.02 3.19 2.71
CA ARG A 60 -2.38 2.56 3.98
C ARG A 60 -3.76 2.99 4.48
N TYR A 61 -4.07 4.28 4.41
CA TYR A 61 -5.23 4.87 5.08
C TYR A 61 -6.23 5.57 4.15
N GLY A 62 -5.78 6.06 3.00
CA GLY A 62 -6.62 6.82 2.06
C GLY A 62 -7.33 5.98 1.01
N ILE A 63 -6.90 4.73 0.77
CA ILE A 63 -7.51 3.85 -0.23
C ILE A 63 -8.29 2.73 0.44
N ASP A 64 -9.59 2.71 0.17
CA ASP A 64 -10.47 1.61 0.55
C ASP A 64 -10.17 0.35 -0.29
N PRO A 65 -10.15 -0.84 0.34
CA PRO A 65 -10.03 -2.08 -0.39
C PRO A 65 -11.24 -2.27 -1.32
N ARG A 66 -11.03 -3.00 -2.42
CA ARG A 66 -12.07 -3.31 -3.39
C ARG A 66 -12.08 -4.80 -3.71
N LYS A 67 -13.27 -5.31 -4.03
CA LYS A 67 -13.46 -6.66 -4.57
C LYS A 67 -13.85 -6.58 -6.04
N GLN A 68 -13.65 -7.67 -6.75
CA GLN A 68 -14.06 -7.80 -8.14
C GLN A 68 -15.48 -8.36 -8.22
N CYS A 69 -16.33 -7.79 -9.07
CA CYS A 69 -17.62 -8.39 -9.40
C CYS A 69 -17.41 -9.67 -10.21
N ASP A 70 -18.01 -10.77 -9.78
CA ASP A 70 -18.06 -12.08 -10.45
C ASP A 70 -18.57 -12.02 -11.90
N LYS A 71 -19.59 -11.20 -12.18
CA LYS A 71 -20.27 -11.12 -13.49
C LYS A 71 -19.58 -10.19 -14.48
N CYS A 72 -19.36 -8.93 -14.10
CA CYS A 72 -18.81 -7.92 -15.02
C CYS A 72 -17.32 -7.61 -14.81
N LYS A 73 -16.68 -8.22 -13.82
CA LYS A 73 -15.24 -8.07 -13.51
C LYS A 73 -14.78 -6.67 -13.08
N GLU A 74 -15.71 -5.75 -12.84
CA GLU A 74 -15.43 -4.42 -12.30
C GLU A 74 -15.02 -4.42 -10.82
N LEU A 75 -14.21 -3.43 -10.42
CA LEU A 75 -13.80 -3.23 -9.03
C LEU A 75 -14.81 -2.38 -8.27
N ILE A 76 -15.43 -2.98 -7.25
CA ILE A 76 -16.45 -2.38 -6.39
C ILE A 76 -16.03 -2.40 -4.92
N LYS A 77 -16.75 -1.65 -4.07
CA LYS A 77 -16.49 -1.63 -2.62
C LYS A 77 -16.59 -3.05 -2.03
N MET A 78 -15.80 -3.36 -1.01
CA MET A 78 -15.78 -4.69 -0.39
C MET A 78 -17.16 -5.11 0.11
N GLU A 79 -17.86 -4.20 0.76
CA GLU A 79 -19.15 -4.39 1.40
C GLU A 79 -20.35 -4.29 0.44
N ALA A 80 -20.13 -3.97 -0.84
CA ALA A 80 -21.23 -3.79 -1.79
C ALA A 80 -21.97 -5.10 -2.05
N GLN A 81 -23.26 -5.16 -1.72
CA GLN A 81 -24.15 -6.28 -2.06
C GLN A 81 -24.60 -6.25 -3.52
N ILE A 82 -24.75 -5.05 -4.09
CA ILE A 82 -25.21 -4.87 -5.47
C ILE A 82 -24.11 -4.17 -6.27
N CYS A 83 -23.73 -4.74 -7.40
CA CYS A 83 -22.76 -4.13 -8.29
C CYS A 83 -23.35 -2.88 -8.96
N ARG A 84 -22.73 -1.72 -8.73
CA ARG A 84 -23.15 -0.44 -9.31
C ARG A 84 -23.08 -0.36 -10.85
N TYR A 85 -22.39 -1.30 -11.49
CA TYR A 85 -22.15 -1.28 -12.93
C TYR A 85 -23.12 -2.20 -13.69
N CYS A 86 -23.30 -3.44 -13.23
CA CYS A 86 -24.12 -4.43 -13.93
C CYS A 86 -25.36 -4.91 -13.15
N GLY A 87 -25.57 -4.39 -11.94
CA GLY A 87 -26.70 -4.77 -11.08
C GLY A 87 -26.62 -6.17 -10.48
N ASN A 88 -25.50 -6.90 -10.64
CA ASN A 88 -25.36 -8.23 -10.04
C ASN A 88 -25.49 -8.17 -8.52
N GLN A 89 -26.28 -9.07 -7.95
CA GLN A 89 -26.43 -9.21 -6.50
C GLN A 89 -25.49 -10.30 -6.00
N MET A 90 -24.71 -9.97 -4.98
CA MET A 90 -23.78 -10.88 -4.33
C MET A 90 -24.34 -11.28 -2.97
N SER A 91 -24.26 -12.58 -2.69
CA SER A 91 -24.62 -13.16 -1.41
C SER A 91 -23.68 -12.68 -0.29
N GLN A 92 -24.14 -12.71 0.96
CA GLN A 92 -23.30 -12.38 2.12
C GLN A 92 -22.06 -13.27 2.23
N GLU A 93 -22.16 -14.53 1.82
CA GLU A 93 -21.05 -15.48 1.83
C GLU A 93 -19.91 -15.02 0.91
N GLU A 94 -20.23 -14.55 -0.30
CA GLU A 94 -19.24 -14.01 -1.25
C GLU A 94 -18.58 -12.73 -0.72
N ILE A 95 -19.34 -11.88 -0.03
CA ILE A 95 -18.81 -10.68 0.62
C ILE A 95 -17.83 -11.06 1.74
N ASN A 96 -18.25 -11.97 2.62
CA ASN A 96 -17.45 -12.44 3.74
C ASN A 96 -16.17 -13.13 3.26
N PHE A 97 -16.25 -13.90 2.19
CA PHE A 97 -15.09 -14.52 1.56
C PHE A 97 -14.08 -13.46 1.07
N ALA A 98 -14.54 -12.44 0.35
CA ALA A 98 -13.67 -11.36 -0.12
C ALA A 98 -13.01 -10.59 1.04
N ILE A 99 -13.75 -10.31 2.11
CA ILE A 99 -13.23 -9.64 3.32
C ILE A 99 -12.16 -10.51 3.98
N LYS A 100 -12.43 -11.82 4.16
CA LYS A 100 -11.47 -12.76 4.72
C LYS A 100 -10.18 -12.82 3.89
N GLU A 101 -10.31 -12.90 2.57
CA GLU A 101 -9.16 -12.89 1.66
C GLU A 101 -8.31 -11.62 1.82
N TYR A 102 -8.95 -10.46 1.97
CA TYR A 102 -8.25 -9.20 2.23
C TYR A 102 -7.51 -9.20 3.58
N GLU A 103 -8.15 -9.69 4.65
CA GLU A 103 -7.51 -9.79 5.97
C GLU A 103 -6.36 -10.81 5.97
N ASP A 104 -6.47 -11.91 5.21
CA ASP A 104 -5.39 -12.87 5.06
C ASP A 104 -4.18 -12.28 4.30
N ARG A 105 -4.41 -11.41 3.30
CA ARG A 105 -3.30 -10.69 2.62
C ARG A 105 -2.58 -9.70 3.53
N LYS A 106 -3.26 -9.19 4.56
CA LYS A 106 -2.75 -8.13 5.45
C LYS A 106 -1.80 -8.66 6.53
N LYS A 107 -1.92 -9.94 6.89
CA LYS A 107 -1.00 -10.65 7.80
C LYS A 107 0.42 -10.62 7.21
#